data_AF-A0A2W7J698-F1
#
_entry.id   AF-A0A2W7J698-F1
#
_cell.length_a   1.000
_cell.length_b   1.000
_cell.length_c   1.000
_cell.angle_alpha   90.00
_cell.angle_beta   90.00
_cell.angle_gamma   90.00
#
_symmetry.space_group_name_H-M   'P 1'
#
loop_
_entity.id
_entity.type
_entity.pdbx_description
1 polymer ?
#
loop_
_entity_poly.entity_id
_entity_poly.type
_entity_poly.pdbx_seq_one_letter_code
_entity_poly.pdbx_strand_id
1 'polypeptide(L)'
;MIIKKSTLEFLFTLLTLTSLGMPASGSDSSPHCREAVMMFLTTPEKRTLIALSEASETECWSVIEQSNSNLNQLMHLVEQGNDWSAQYLVEHLRVLDGGNLEDSLIALGLFSDHHMERLLIFAKKGQLSKQELSDTLTMLPLSLSDNPAGQLDYLKARRNRVMRVTRKNLSEQKTLALSAIDNFESEIRSKNPQLIENPQH
;
A
#
# COMPACT_ATOMS: atom_id res chain seq x y z
N MET A 1 -65.14 -9.70 -48.45
CA MET A 1 -65.52 -10.06 -47.06
C MET A 1 -65.00 -11.46 -46.78
N ILE A 2 -64.58 -11.70 -45.53
CA ILE A 2 -63.85 -12.87 -45.00
C ILE A 2 -62.32 -12.73 -45.10
N ILE A 3 -61.80 -11.99 -44.12
CA ILE A 3 -60.42 -12.07 -43.62
C ILE A 3 -60.35 -13.34 -42.75
N LYS A 4 -59.39 -14.23 -42.99
CA LYS A 4 -59.05 -15.33 -42.07
C LYS A 4 -57.58 -15.23 -41.63
N LYS A 5 -57.44 -15.36 -40.31
CA LYS A 5 -56.27 -15.22 -39.43
C LYS A 5 -55.27 -16.39 -39.55
N SER A 6 -54.13 -16.17 -38.87
CA SER A 6 -53.17 -17.13 -38.30
C SER A 6 -51.98 -17.47 -39.20
N THR A 7 -50.72 -17.46 -38.76
CA THR A 7 -50.19 -17.48 -37.38
C THR A 7 -48.76 -16.93 -37.37
N LEU A 8 -48.45 -16.32 -36.24
CA LEU A 8 -47.20 -15.74 -35.79
C LEU A 8 -46.19 -16.86 -35.45
N GLU A 9 -45.03 -16.88 -36.10
CA GLU A 9 -43.87 -17.69 -35.68
C GLU A 9 -42.63 -16.78 -35.79
N PHE A 10 -42.38 -16.01 -34.73
CA PHE A 10 -41.13 -15.29 -34.54
C PHE A 10 -40.13 -16.30 -33.94
N LEU A 11 -39.20 -16.80 -34.76
CA LEU A 11 -38.05 -17.57 -34.26
C LEU A 11 -37.14 -16.63 -33.45
N PHE A 12 -37.26 -16.68 -32.13
CA PHE A 12 -36.23 -16.18 -31.21
C PHE A 12 -35.12 -17.21 -31.15
N THR A 13 -34.10 -17.06 -31.99
CA THR A 13 -32.86 -17.84 -31.88
C THR A 13 -32.09 -17.34 -30.65
N LEU A 14 -32.28 -18.03 -29.54
CA LEU A 14 -31.54 -17.83 -28.30
C LEU A 14 -30.09 -18.31 -28.52
N LEU A 15 -29.21 -17.40 -28.96
CA LEU A 15 -27.76 -17.62 -28.96
C LEU A 15 -27.29 -17.58 -27.51
N THR A 16 -27.20 -18.76 -26.90
CA THR A 16 -26.43 -19.00 -25.69
C THR A 16 -24.99 -18.57 -25.94
N LEU A 17 -24.59 -17.39 -25.44
CA LEU A 17 -23.17 -17.09 -25.23
C LEU A 17 -22.65 -18.09 -24.20
N THR A 18 -22.07 -19.19 -24.67
CA THR A 18 -21.17 -19.97 -23.84
C THR A 18 -19.97 -19.09 -23.56
N SER A 19 -19.95 -18.43 -22.40
CA SER A 19 -18.71 -17.94 -21.82
C SER A 19 -17.83 -19.17 -21.60
N LEU A 20 -16.99 -19.48 -22.58
CA LEU A 20 -15.77 -20.22 -22.34
C LEU A 20 -15.05 -19.41 -21.27
N GLY A 21 -15.17 -19.86 -20.02
CA GLY A 21 -14.30 -19.44 -18.95
C GLY A 21 -12.91 -19.77 -19.43
N MET A 22 -12.23 -18.78 -20.02
CA MET A 22 -10.78 -18.81 -20.08
C MET A 22 -10.35 -18.95 -18.63
N PRO A 23 -9.68 -20.05 -18.24
CA PRO A 23 -8.99 -20.04 -16.96
C PRO A 23 -8.12 -18.79 -16.99
N ALA A 24 -8.28 -17.92 -16.00
CA ALA A 24 -7.38 -16.80 -15.80
C ALA A 24 -5.97 -17.39 -15.91
N SER A 25 -5.23 -16.96 -16.93
CA SER A 25 -3.88 -17.40 -17.17
C SER A 25 -3.08 -17.04 -15.93
N GLY A 26 -2.97 -17.96 -14.97
CA GLY A 26 -1.98 -17.87 -13.93
C GLY A 26 -0.66 -17.76 -14.66
N SER A 27 -0.02 -16.61 -14.59
CA SER A 27 1.34 -16.48 -15.07
C SER A 27 2.14 -17.53 -14.30
N ASP A 28 2.53 -18.63 -14.96
CA ASP A 28 3.50 -19.55 -14.42
C ASP A 28 4.81 -18.77 -14.30
N SER A 29 4.97 -18.11 -13.16
CA SER A 29 6.17 -17.38 -12.82
C SER A 29 7.35 -18.31 -12.94
N SER A 30 8.39 -17.83 -13.62
CA SER A 30 9.58 -18.63 -13.89
C SER A 30 10.15 -19.21 -12.58
N PRO A 31 10.65 -20.46 -12.57
CA PRO A 31 11.30 -21.04 -11.39
C PRO A 31 12.40 -20.14 -10.82
N HIS A 32 13.06 -19.38 -11.70
CA HIS A 32 14.08 -18.42 -11.35
C HIS A 32 13.55 -17.27 -10.46
N CYS A 33 12.39 -16.69 -10.79
CA CYS A 33 11.80 -15.66 -9.93
C CYS A 33 11.33 -16.19 -8.58
N ARG A 34 10.79 -17.42 -8.53
CA ARG A 34 10.39 -18.04 -7.25
C ARG A 34 11.59 -18.21 -6.31
N GLU A 35 12.73 -18.63 -6.84
CA GLU A 35 13.98 -18.75 -6.08
C GLU A 35 14.49 -17.39 -5.62
N ALA A 36 14.52 -16.38 -6.52
CA ALA A 36 14.95 -15.03 -6.19
C ALA A 36 14.07 -14.38 -5.10
N VAL A 37 12.74 -14.52 -5.19
CA VAL A 37 11.80 -14.04 -4.16
C VAL A 37 12.03 -14.73 -2.83
N MET A 38 12.19 -16.05 -2.80
CA MET A 38 12.47 -16.78 -1.57
C MET A 38 13.78 -16.31 -0.92
N MET A 39 14.84 -16.11 -1.72
CA MET A 39 16.11 -15.58 -1.22
C MET A 39 15.95 -14.16 -0.66
N PHE A 40 15.23 -13.28 -1.35
CA PHE A 40 14.99 -11.91 -0.90
C PHE A 40 14.18 -11.86 0.40
N LEU A 41 13.06 -12.58 0.48
CA LEU A 41 12.21 -12.59 1.67
C LEU A 41 12.88 -13.26 2.89
N THR A 42 13.86 -14.13 2.67
CA THR A 42 14.65 -14.75 3.74
C THR A 42 15.85 -13.88 4.15
N THR A 43 16.46 -13.16 3.21
CA THR A 43 17.63 -12.31 3.45
C THR A 43 17.47 -11.00 2.67
N PRO A 44 16.69 -10.05 3.19
CA PRO A 44 16.35 -8.80 2.48
C PRO A 44 17.51 -7.81 2.52
N GLU A 45 18.43 -7.97 1.57
CA GLU A 45 19.61 -7.14 1.41
C GLU A 45 19.73 -6.62 -0.03
N LYS A 46 20.64 -5.67 -0.25
CA LYS A 46 20.85 -5.08 -1.57
C LYS A 46 21.09 -6.12 -2.67
N ARG A 47 21.87 -7.16 -2.35
CA ARG A 47 22.25 -8.20 -3.32
C ARG A 47 21.04 -9.03 -3.76
N THR A 48 20.21 -9.46 -2.81
CA THR A 48 19.02 -10.26 -3.11
C THR A 48 17.93 -9.42 -3.76
N LEU A 49 17.86 -8.11 -3.48
CA LEU A 49 17.04 -7.17 -4.24
C LEU A 49 17.46 -7.08 -5.71
N ILE A 50 18.77 -6.93 -5.98
CA ILE A 50 19.30 -6.88 -7.36
C ILE A 50 18.96 -8.17 -8.12
N ALA A 51 19.02 -9.33 -7.44
CA ALA A 51 18.67 -10.61 -8.05
C ALA A 51 17.21 -10.69 -8.54
N LEU A 52 16.27 -9.96 -7.91
CA LEU A 52 14.89 -9.87 -8.38
C LEU A 52 14.81 -9.15 -9.74
N SER A 53 15.52 -8.02 -9.88
CA SER A 53 15.56 -7.26 -11.12
C SER A 53 16.28 -8.02 -12.24
N GLU A 54 17.35 -8.76 -11.91
CA GLU A 54 18.09 -9.59 -12.89
C GLU A 54 17.26 -10.78 -13.39
N ALA A 55 16.40 -11.35 -12.54
CA ALA A 55 15.53 -12.46 -12.92
C ALA A 55 14.40 -12.01 -13.84
N SER A 56 13.57 -11.06 -13.38
CA SER A 56 12.55 -10.32 -14.13
C SER A 56 11.70 -9.57 -13.11
N GLU A 57 11.84 -8.25 -13.02
CA GLU A 57 11.18 -7.44 -11.99
C GLU A 57 9.66 -7.68 -11.94
N THR A 58 8.99 -7.65 -13.10
CA THR A 58 7.54 -7.84 -13.20
C THR A 58 7.09 -9.27 -12.85
N GLU A 59 7.82 -10.30 -13.28
CA GLU A 59 7.47 -11.68 -12.93
C GLU A 59 7.70 -11.96 -11.44
N CYS A 60 8.79 -11.43 -10.89
CA CYS A 60 9.15 -11.61 -9.49
C CYS A 60 8.17 -10.85 -8.58
N TRP A 61 7.71 -9.67 -8.98
CA TRP A 61 6.61 -9.00 -8.29
C TRP A 61 5.33 -9.82 -8.31
N SER A 62 4.96 -10.39 -9.47
CA SER A 62 3.78 -11.24 -9.61
C SER A 62 3.81 -12.45 -8.66
N VAL A 63 4.98 -13.01 -8.34
CA VAL A 63 5.15 -14.07 -7.31
C VAL A 63 4.83 -13.57 -5.90
N ILE A 64 5.15 -12.31 -5.60
CA ILE A 64 4.88 -11.71 -4.29
C ILE A 64 3.39 -11.33 -4.19
N GLU A 65 2.86 -10.63 -5.17
CA GLU A 65 1.49 -10.10 -5.19
C GLU A 65 0.44 -11.22 -5.17
N GLN A 66 0.62 -12.29 -5.95
CA GLN A 66 -0.36 -13.39 -6.03
C GLN A 66 -0.38 -14.28 -4.78
N SER A 67 0.55 -14.09 -3.84
CA SER A 67 0.65 -14.87 -2.62
C SER A 67 0.54 -13.95 -1.40
N ASN A 68 -0.62 -13.99 -0.73
CA ASN A 68 -0.82 -13.25 0.52
C ASN A 68 0.28 -13.52 1.55
N SER A 69 0.83 -14.74 1.59
CA SER A 69 1.95 -15.07 2.48
C SER A 69 3.22 -14.30 2.13
N ASN A 70 3.55 -14.18 0.84
CA ASN A 70 4.75 -13.48 0.38
C ASN A 70 4.59 -11.97 0.59
N LEU A 71 3.43 -11.41 0.22
CA LEU A 71 3.15 -9.99 0.42
C LEU A 71 3.16 -9.62 1.91
N ASN A 72 2.51 -10.43 2.77
CA ASN A 72 2.53 -10.20 4.22
C ASN A 72 3.95 -10.32 4.80
N GLN A 73 4.76 -11.26 4.32
CA GLN A 73 6.16 -11.36 4.73
C GLN A 73 6.96 -10.13 4.30
N LEU A 74 6.77 -9.63 3.07
CA LEU A 74 7.40 -8.39 2.61
C LEU A 74 6.99 -7.21 3.50
N MET A 75 5.69 -7.02 3.73
CA MET A 75 5.18 -5.95 4.59
C MET A 75 5.76 -6.05 6.01
N HIS A 76 5.82 -7.25 6.57
CA HIS A 76 6.42 -7.46 7.90
C HIS A 76 7.90 -7.02 7.96
N LEU A 77 8.68 -7.30 6.92
CA LEU A 77 10.06 -6.83 6.83
C LEU A 77 10.14 -5.30 6.72
N VAL A 78 9.19 -4.67 6.01
CA VAL A 78 9.05 -3.22 5.93
C VAL A 78 8.74 -2.62 7.30
N GLU A 79 7.76 -3.16 8.01
CA GLU A 79 7.38 -2.74 9.37
C GLU A 79 8.56 -2.78 10.34
N GLN A 80 9.43 -3.79 10.23
CA GLN A 80 10.64 -3.95 11.03
C GLN A 80 11.76 -2.96 10.68
N GLY A 81 11.59 -2.11 9.67
CA GLY A 81 12.56 -1.11 9.26
C GLY A 81 13.55 -1.57 8.18
N ASN A 82 13.28 -2.65 7.44
CA ASN A 82 14.21 -3.08 6.39
C ASN A 82 14.16 -2.12 5.18
N ASP A 83 15.25 -1.39 4.94
CA ASP A 83 15.38 -0.41 3.84
C ASP A 83 15.15 -1.01 2.45
N TRP A 84 15.59 -2.25 2.20
CA TRP A 84 15.53 -2.88 0.88
C TRP A 84 14.13 -3.42 0.59
N SER A 85 13.47 -4.01 1.59
CA SER A 85 12.06 -4.36 1.52
C SER A 85 11.20 -3.12 1.30
N ALA A 86 11.47 -2.01 2.00
CA ALA A 86 10.71 -0.78 1.83
C ALA A 86 10.91 -0.16 0.45
N GLN A 87 12.15 -0.21 -0.07
CA GLN A 87 12.44 0.20 -1.44
C GLN A 87 11.67 -0.66 -2.45
N TYR A 88 11.71 -1.98 -2.29
CA TYR A 88 11.03 -2.89 -3.22
C TYR A 88 9.51 -2.71 -3.19
N LEU A 89 8.92 -2.57 -2.00
CA LEU A 89 7.49 -2.32 -1.85
C LEU A 89 7.07 -0.99 -2.49
N VAL A 90 7.81 0.10 -2.24
CA VAL A 90 7.45 1.42 -2.78
C VAL A 90 7.56 1.49 -4.31
N GLU A 91 8.47 0.73 -4.90
CA GLU A 91 8.63 0.63 -6.36
C GLU A 91 7.40 -0.03 -7.02
N HIS A 92 6.67 -0.86 -6.29
CA HIS A 92 5.50 -1.60 -6.78
C HIS A 92 4.16 -1.13 -6.19
N LEU A 93 4.16 -0.09 -5.36
CA LEU A 93 2.96 0.40 -4.68
C LEU A 93 1.83 0.77 -5.65
N ARG A 94 2.17 1.32 -6.82
CA ARG A 94 1.21 1.81 -7.82
C ARG A 94 0.38 0.73 -8.50
N VAL A 95 0.83 -0.53 -8.45
CA VAL A 95 0.08 -1.65 -9.03
C VAL A 95 -0.79 -2.35 -7.99
N LEU A 96 -0.64 -2.00 -6.71
CA LEU A 96 -1.52 -2.48 -5.64
C LEU A 96 -2.83 -1.69 -5.62
N ASP A 97 -3.89 -2.37 -5.20
CA ASP A 97 -5.20 -1.77 -4.96
C ASP A 97 -5.86 -2.33 -3.69
N GLY A 98 -7.01 -1.74 -3.33
CA GLY A 98 -7.84 -2.19 -2.23
C GLY A 98 -7.10 -2.35 -0.90
N GLY A 99 -7.36 -3.47 -0.21
CA GLY A 99 -6.77 -3.76 1.10
C GLY A 99 -5.25 -3.96 1.06
N ASN A 100 -4.70 -4.52 -0.02
CA ASN A 100 -3.24 -4.71 -0.14
C ASN A 100 -2.50 -3.37 -0.22
N LEU A 101 -3.09 -2.38 -0.90
CA LEU A 101 -2.55 -1.02 -0.93
C LEU A 101 -2.62 -0.37 0.46
N GLU A 102 -3.75 -0.48 1.15
CA GLU A 102 -3.94 0.06 2.50
C GLU A 102 -2.93 -0.54 3.49
N ASP A 103 -2.81 -1.87 3.53
CA ASP A 103 -1.87 -2.58 4.41
C ASP A 103 -0.41 -2.21 4.08
N SER A 104 -0.09 -2.04 2.79
CA SER A 104 1.25 -1.62 2.36
C SER A 104 1.59 -0.18 2.79
N LEU A 105 0.61 0.72 2.73
CA LEU A 105 0.75 2.10 3.21
C LEU A 105 0.92 2.14 4.74
N ILE A 106 0.17 1.31 5.48
CA ILE A 106 0.34 1.14 6.93
C ILE A 106 1.75 0.63 7.24
N ALA A 107 2.23 -0.40 6.52
CA ALA A 107 3.56 -0.96 6.69
C ALA A 107 4.66 0.09 6.45
N LEU A 108 4.53 0.91 5.39
CA LEU A 108 5.44 2.04 5.14
C LEU A 108 5.34 3.13 6.24
N GLY A 109 4.17 3.30 6.85
CA GLY A 109 3.97 4.19 7.98
C GLY A 109 4.74 3.70 9.21
N LEU A 110 4.72 2.39 9.47
CA LEU A 110 5.49 1.74 10.52
C LEU A 110 7.00 1.77 10.23
N PHE A 111 7.42 1.54 8.98
CA PHE A 111 8.81 1.75 8.55
C PHE A 111 9.31 3.16 8.89
N SER A 112 8.46 4.18 8.73
CA SER A 112 8.80 5.57 9.04
C SER A 112 9.14 5.79 10.53
N ASP A 113 8.67 4.91 11.42
CA ASP A 113 8.99 5.00 12.84
C ASP A 113 10.47 4.69 13.12
N HIS A 114 11.11 3.92 12.24
CA HIS A 114 12.53 3.60 12.23
C HIS A 114 13.33 4.54 11.31
N HIS A 115 12.82 4.79 10.10
CA HIS A 115 13.57 5.41 9.00
C HIS A 115 12.81 6.55 8.30
N MET A 116 12.27 7.50 9.08
CA MET A 116 11.52 8.67 8.56
C MET A 116 12.22 9.41 7.41
N GLU A 117 13.53 9.65 7.52
CA GLU A 117 14.27 10.33 6.45
C GLU A 117 14.21 9.55 5.12
N ARG A 118 14.28 8.21 5.18
CA ARG A 118 14.22 7.36 3.99
C ARG A 118 12.85 7.41 3.33
N LEU A 119 11.78 7.41 4.13
CA LEU A 119 10.42 7.61 3.61
C LEU A 119 10.30 8.94 2.83
N LEU A 120 10.81 10.04 3.39
CA LEU A 120 10.79 11.34 2.70
C LEU A 120 11.65 11.34 1.43
N ILE A 121 12.71 10.53 1.36
CA ILE A 121 13.49 10.34 0.14
C ILE A 121 12.66 9.63 -0.94
N PHE A 122 11.85 8.63 -0.59
CA PHE A 122 10.95 7.98 -1.56
C PHE A 122 9.96 8.97 -2.16
N ALA A 123 9.36 9.82 -1.32
CA ALA A 123 8.48 10.90 -1.81
C ALA A 123 9.22 11.92 -2.68
N LYS A 124 10.44 12.33 -2.30
CA LYS A 124 11.24 13.26 -3.12
C LYS A 124 11.57 12.67 -4.50
N LYS A 125 11.81 11.36 -4.58
CA LYS A 125 12.07 10.64 -5.82
C LYS A 125 10.81 10.40 -6.66
N GLY A 126 9.62 10.75 -6.17
CA GLY A 126 8.35 10.48 -6.83
C GLY A 126 7.93 9.01 -6.76
N GLN A 127 8.57 8.20 -5.92
CA GLN A 127 8.16 6.81 -5.66
C GLN A 127 6.91 6.78 -4.79
N LEU A 128 6.73 7.78 -3.93
CA LEU A 128 5.45 8.12 -3.31
C LEU A 128 4.93 9.42 -3.90
N SER A 129 3.67 9.41 -4.33
CA SER A 129 2.90 10.62 -4.61
C SER A 129 2.64 11.40 -3.32
N LYS A 130 2.14 12.63 -3.45
CA LYS A 130 1.76 13.45 -2.29
C LYS A 130 0.65 12.80 -1.48
N GLN A 131 -0.30 12.14 -2.16
CA GLN A 131 -1.41 11.45 -1.51
C GLN A 131 -0.91 10.21 -0.77
N GLU A 132 -0.13 9.35 -1.44
CA GLU A 132 0.43 8.14 -0.79
C GLU A 132 1.34 8.49 0.39
N LEU A 133 2.11 9.59 0.33
CA LEU A 133 2.88 10.07 1.49
C LEU A 133 1.95 10.50 2.64
N SER A 134 0.87 11.21 2.34
CA SER A 134 -0.13 11.60 3.34
C SER A 134 -0.72 10.36 3.99
N ASP A 135 -1.24 9.44 3.18
CA ASP A 135 -1.89 8.21 3.63
C ASP A 135 -0.93 7.35 4.45
N THR A 136 0.32 7.18 4.01
CA THR A 136 1.37 6.48 4.78
C THR A 136 1.55 7.07 6.19
N LEU A 137 1.45 8.40 6.33
CA LEU A 137 1.68 9.09 7.59
C LEU A 137 0.43 9.18 8.48
N THR A 138 -0.77 9.03 7.92
CA THR A 138 -2.05 9.18 8.63
C THR A 138 -2.84 7.89 8.77
N MET A 139 -2.57 6.86 7.97
CA MET A 139 -3.09 5.52 8.18
C MET A 139 -2.40 4.93 9.42
N LEU A 140 -3.21 4.62 10.41
CA LEU A 140 -2.78 4.16 11.72
C LEU A 140 -3.04 2.66 11.86
N PRO A 141 -2.26 1.93 12.69
CA PRO A 141 -2.54 0.54 12.99
C PRO A 141 -3.99 0.35 13.47
N LEU A 142 -4.66 -0.71 12.98
CA LEU A 142 -6.06 -1.01 13.31
C LEU A 142 -6.32 -1.09 14.82
N SER A 143 -5.32 -1.48 15.61
CA SER A 143 -5.38 -1.51 17.07
C SER A 143 -5.70 -0.15 17.71
N LEU A 144 -5.56 0.95 16.96
CA LEU A 144 -5.85 2.31 17.42
C LEU A 144 -7.23 2.83 16.97
N SER A 145 -8.01 2.08 16.17
CA SER A 145 -9.25 2.58 15.54
C SER A 145 -10.24 3.20 16.53
N ASP A 146 -10.43 2.57 17.69
CA ASP A 146 -11.33 3.03 18.76
C ASP A 146 -10.61 3.72 19.92
N ASN A 147 -9.37 4.17 19.70
CA ASN A 147 -8.56 4.86 20.71
C ASN A 147 -8.07 6.24 20.24
N PRO A 148 -8.93 7.27 20.21
CA PRO A 148 -8.57 8.60 19.74
C PRO A 148 -7.38 9.23 20.47
N ALA A 149 -7.23 9.01 21.79
CA ALA A 149 -6.08 9.48 22.55
C ALA A 149 -4.78 8.80 22.06
N GLY A 150 -4.80 7.47 21.91
CA GLY A 150 -3.69 6.72 21.35
C GLY A 150 -3.34 7.11 19.92
N GLN A 151 -4.34 7.44 19.08
CA GLN A 151 -4.09 7.98 17.73
C GLN A 151 -3.34 9.31 17.78
N LEU A 152 -3.76 10.24 18.65
CA LEU A 152 -3.10 11.54 18.80
C LEU A 152 -1.66 11.40 19.32
N ASP A 153 -1.43 10.52 20.30
CA ASP A 153 -0.08 10.26 20.81
C ASP A 153 0.84 9.66 19.74
N TYR A 154 0.29 8.74 18.95
CA TYR A 154 1.01 8.10 17.86
C TYR A 154 1.39 9.10 16.76
N LEU A 155 0.46 9.97 16.35
CA LEU A 155 0.70 11.06 15.39
C LEU A 155 1.71 12.08 15.91
N LYS A 156 1.62 12.46 17.18
CA LYS A 156 2.58 13.36 17.84
C LYS A 156 3.99 12.78 17.82
N ALA A 157 4.13 11.48 18.11
CA ALA A 157 5.41 10.78 18.02
C ALA A 157 5.96 10.81 16.58
N ARG A 158 5.13 10.50 15.59
CA ARG A 158 5.49 10.52 14.17
C ARG A 158 5.87 11.92 13.68
N ARG A 159 5.12 12.96 14.06
CA ARG A 159 5.43 14.37 13.82
C ARG A 159 6.81 14.75 14.34
N ASN A 160 7.15 14.31 15.56
CA ASN A 160 8.46 14.54 16.14
C ASN A 160 9.58 13.86 15.33
N ARG A 161 9.34 12.68 14.73
CA ARG A 161 10.30 12.02 13.82
C ARG A 161 10.51 12.86 12.55
N VAL A 162 9.44 13.37 11.95
CA VAL A 162 9.52 14.27 10.78
C VAL A 162 10.34 15.52 11.13
N MET A 163 10.10 16.11 12.30
CA MET A 163 10.83 17.29 12.78
C MET A 163 12.33 17.05 12.94
N ARG A 164 12.76 15.83 13.31
CA ARG A 164 14.17 15.45 13.45
C ARG A 164 14.91 15.29 12.12
N VAL A 165 14.22 15.21 10.99
CA VAL A 165 14.89 15.20 9.67
C VAL A 165 15.47 16.59 9.40
N THR A 166 16.79 16.69 9.30
CA THR A 166 17.55 17.95 9.16
C THR A 166 18.05 18.23 7.74
N ARG A 167 17.94 17.26 6.83
CA ARG A 167 18.42 17.40 5.45
C ARG A 167 17.65 18.49 4.70
N LYS A 168 18.36 19.55 4.32
CA LYS A 168 17.80 20.72 3.64
C LYS A 168 17.07 20.36 2.34
N ASN A 169 17.58 19.39 1.59
CA ASN A 169 16.97 18.99 0.32
C ASN A 169 15.65 18.20 0.47
N LEU A 170 15.21 17.89 1.70
CA LEU A 170 13.92 17.25 2.00
C LEU A 170 12.89 18.25 2.58
N SER A 171 13.15 19.56 2.53
CA SER A 171 12.30 20.57 3.18
C SER A 171 10.85 20.54 2.68
N GLU A 172 10.63 20.37 1.38
CA GLU A 172 9.29 20.29 0.80
C GLU A 172 8.53 19.06 1.32
N GLN A 173 9.15 17.89 1.28
CA GLN A 173 8.54 16.63 1.75
C GLN A 173 8.27 16.68 3.25
N LYS A 174 9.16 17.32 4.02
CA LYS A 174 8.96 17.58 5.45
C LYS A 174 7.72 18.45 5.70
N THR A 175 7.56 19.55 4.95
CA THR A 175 6.39 20.42 5.08
C THR A 175 5.10 19.68 4.73
N LEU A 176 5.10 18.88 3.66
CA LEU A 176 3.94 18.07 3.28
C LEU A 176 3.58 17.05 4.36
N ALA A 177 4.58 16.34 4.89
CA ALA A 177 4.40 15.36 5.96
C ALA A 177 3.82 16.00 7.24
N LEU A 178 4.36 17.14 7.67
CA LEU A 178 3.85 17.86 8.84
C LEU A 178 2.41 18.34 8.62
N SER A 179 2.10 18.89 7.44
CA SER A 179 0.75 19.34 7.10
C SER A 179 -0.26 18.19 7.15
N ALA A 180 0.07 17.03 6.57
CA ALA A 180 -0.78 15.86 6.61
C ALA A 180 -1.09 15.40 8.04
N ILE A 181 -0.06 15.30 8.88
CA ILE A 181 -0.20 14.90 10.29
C ILE A 181 -1.01 15.93 11.07
N ASP A 182 -0.70 17.23 10.95
CA ASP A 182 -1.36 18.30 11.70
C ASP A 182 -2.85 18.41 11.32
N ASN A 183 -3.19 18.22 10.04
CA ASN A 183 -4.58 18.19 9.58
C ASN A 183 -5.33 16.99 10.15
N PHE A 184 -4.74 15.80 10.12
CA PHE A 184 -5.38 14.59 10.64
C PHE A 184 -5.54 14.62 12.17
N GLU A 185 -4.55 15.14 12.91
CA GLU A 185 -4.69 15.41 14.35
C GLU A 185 -5.85 16.38 14.62
N SER A 186 -5.99 17.44 13.82
CA SER A 186 -7.09 18.40 13.94
C SER A 186 -8.45 17.74 13.70
N GLU A 187 -8.56 16.84 12.72
CA GLU A 187 -9.78 16.08 12.48
C GLU A 187 -10.16 15.22 13.69
N ILE A 188 -9.20 14.47 14.25
CA ILE A 188 -9.44 13.62 15.43
C ILE A 188 -9.93 14.48 16.61
N ARG A 189 -9.28 15.62 16.88
CA ARG A 189 -9.67 16.55 17.95
C ARG A 189 -11.06 17.14 17.72
N SER A 190 -11.38 17.52 16.48
CA SER A 190 -12.70 18.06 16.15
C SER A 190 -13.84 17.06 16.38
N LYS A 191 -13.58 15.77 16.16
CA LYS A 191 -14.51 14.67 16.40
C LYS A 191 -14.55 14.23 17.87
N ASN A 192 -13.56 14.65 18.68
CA ASN A 192 -13.39 14.27 20.08
C ASN A 192 -13.08 15.49 20.99
N PRO A 193 -14.01 16.45 21.15
CA PRO A 193 -13.76 17.70 21.89
C PRO A 193 -13.30 17.50 23.34
N GLN A 194 -13.71 16.40 23.97
CA GLN A 194 -13.30 16.04 25.33
C GLN A 194 -11.77 15.91 25.52
N LEU A 195 -11.03 15.65 24.43
CA LEU A 195 -9.56 15.56 24.45
C LEU A 195 -8.88 16.94 24.38
N ILE A 196 -9.63 18.01 24.12
CA ILE A 196 -9.14 19.40 24.13
C ILE A 196 -9.22 19.97 25.55
N GLU A 197 -10.25 19.58 26.31
CA GLU A 197 -10.57 20.14 27.62
C GLU A 197 -9.79 19.49 28.79
N ASN A 198 -9.23 18.28 28.59
CA ASN A 198 -8.42 17.58 29.59
C ASN A 198 -7.13 16.98 28.98
N PRO A 199 -6.00 17.71 28.95
CA PRO A 199 -4.74 17.24 28.36
C PRO A 199 -3.99 16.17 29.18
N GLN A 200 -4.65 15.50 30.13
CA GLN A 200 -4.03 14.52 31.04
C GLN A 200 -4.50 13.07 30.85
N HIS A 201 -5.15 12.75 29.73
CA HIS A 201 -5.49 11.38 29.36
C HIS A 201 -4.95 11.03 27.98
#